data_AF-A0A961MYI5-F1
#
_entry.id   AF-A0A961MYI5-F1
#
_cell.length_a   1.000
_cell.length_b   1.000
_cell.length_c   1.000
_cell.angle_alpha   90.00
_cell.angle_beta   90.00
_cell.angle_gamma   90.00
#
_symmetry.space_group_name_H-M   'P 1'
#
loop_
_entity.id
_entity.type
_entity.pdbx_description
1 polymer ?
#
loop_
_entity_poly.entity_id
_entity_poly.type
_entity_poly.pdbx_seq_one_letter_code
_entity_poly.pdbx_strand_id
1 'polypeptide(L)' 'MTHDPQTPCSAFAGNRKITQGPLHQLARALPKDGSALVFSDLTGQVIDIDPRGYPEPPSPKRGPGRPKLGVIPREVTLL' A
#
# COMPACT_ATOMS: atom_id res chain seq x y z
N MET A 1 6.84 10.59 14.55
CA MET A 1 7.90 9.72 14.00
C MET A 1 7.32 9.10 12.73
N THR A 2 7.91 9.37 11.57
CA THR A 2 7.39 8.86 10.29
C THR A 2 8.07 7.53 10.00
N HIS A 3 7.35 6.42 10.10
CA HIS A 3 7.89 5.12 9.68
C HIS A 3 7.88 5.02 8.15
N ASP A 4 8.82 4.26 7.59
CA ASP A 4 8.87 4.02 6.15
C ASP A 4 7.60 3.26 5.69
N PRO A 5 6.84 3.76 4.69
CA PRO A 5 5.63 3.12 4.19
C PRO A 5 5.84 1.70 3.66
N GLN A 6 7.06 1.32 3.28
CA GLN A 6 7.39 -0.04 2.82
C GLN A 6 7.79 -0.99 3.96
N THR A 7 7.87 -0.52 5.20
CA THR A 7 8.23 -1.37 6.35
C THR A 7 7.28 -2.57 6.44
N PRO A 8 7.79 -3.81 6.45
CA PRO A 8 6.96 -5.00 6.61
C PRO A 8 6.43 -5.06 8.05
N CYS A 9 5.12 -5.20 8.17
CA CYS A 9 4.42 -5.17 9.44
C CYS A 9 3.30 -6.20 9.49
N SER A 10 2.92 -6.60 10.69
CA SER A 10 1.80 -7.50 10.97
C SER A 10 0.80 -6.81 11.90
N ALA A 11 -0.50 -6.88 11.56
CA ALA A 11 -1.57 -6.35 12.39
C ALA A 11 -2.44 -7.43 13.00
N PHE A 12 -2.88 -7.19 14.22
CA PHE A 12 -3.65 -8.13 15.03
C PHE A 12 -4.84 -7.44 15.70
N ALA A 13 -5.97 -8.16 15.78
CA ALA A 13 -7.09 -7.84 16.66
C ALA A 13 -7.09 -8.87 17.78
N GLY A 14 -6.69 -8.45 18.98
CA GLY A 14 -6.45 -9.38 20.10
C GLY A 14 -5.40 -10.43 19.72
N ASN A 15 -5.80 -11.71 19.75
CA ASN A 15 -4.93 -12.85 19.41
C ASN A 15 -5.02 -13.29 17.93
N ARG A 16 -5.82 -12.61 17.09
CA ARG A 16 -6.02 -12.97 15.69
C ARG A 16 -5.26 -12.03 14.77
N LYS A 17 -4.45 -12.59 13.89
CA LYS A 17 -3.80 -11.83 12.80
C LYS A 17 -4.85 -11.36 11.79
N ILE A 18 -4.89 -10.06 11.51
CA ILE A 18 -5.81 -9.45 10.53
C ILE A 18 -5.16 -9.49 9.14
N THR A 19 -3.92 -8.99 9.06
CA THR A 19 -3.18 -8.84 7.81
C THR A 19 -1.69 -8.70 8.08
N GLN A 20 -0.88 -8.89 7.05
CA GLN A 20 0.56 -8.66 7.03
C GLN A 20 0.97 -8.13 5.66
N GLY A 21 1.99 -7.28 5.64
CA GLY A 21 2.47 -6.65 4.42
C GLY A 21 3.15 -5.31 4.70
N PRO A 22 3.29 -4.47 3.68
CA PRO A 22 3.88 -3.15 3.86
C PRO A 22 2.91 -2.20 4.58
N LEU A 23 3.47 -1.34 5.42
CA LEU A 23 2.75 -0.47 6.35
C LEU A 23 1.67 0.41 5.70
N HIS A 24 1.95 0.97 4.51
CA HIS A 24 0.98 1.78 3.75
C HIS A 24 -0.26 1.01 3.28
N GLN A 25 -0.13 -0.30 3.08
CA GLN A 25 -1.25 -1.18 2.70
C GLN A 25 -2.03 -1.59 3.95
N LEU A 26 -1.32 -1.91 5.04
CA LEU A 26 -1.95 -2.24 6.32
C LEU A 26 -2.85 -1.11 6.81
N ALA A 27 -2.37 0.13 6.80
CA ALA A 27 -3.11 1.28 7.33
C ALA A 27 -4.54 1.43 6.77
N ARG A 28 -4.81 0.90 5.56
CA ARG A 28 -6.12 0.91 4.91
C ARG A 28 -7.05 -0.22 5.35
N ALA A 29 -6.46 -1.35 5.73
CA ALA A 29 -7.17 -2.56 6.10
C ALA A 29 -7.50 -2.62 7.60
N LEU A 30 -6.94 -1.71 8.40
CA LEU A 30 -7.17 -1.67 9.84
C LEU A 30 -8.59 -1.20 10.17
N PRO A 31 -9.22 -1.78 11.19
CA PRO A 31 -10.46 -1.25 11.74
C PRO A 31 -10.23 0.15 12.32
N LYS A 32 -11.17 1.06 12.06
CA LYS A 32 -11.05 2.47 12.44
C LYS A 32 -11.36 2.76 13.92
N ASP A 33 -11.79 1.73 14.65
CA ASP A 33 -12.12 1.80 16.08
C ASP A 33 -10.87 1.74 17.00
N GLY A 34 -9.68 1.58 16.42
CA GLY A 34 -8.41 1.53 17.16
C GLY A 34 -8.17 0.21 17.88
N SER A 35 -8.96 -0.83 17.61
CA SER A 35 -8.83 -2.15 18.25
C SER A 35 -7.63 -2.98 17.76
N ALA A 36 -6.96 -2.55 16.69
CA ALA A 36 -5.87 -3.28 16.07
C ALA A 36 -4.50 -2.79 16.55
N LEU A 37 -3.62 -3.73 16.87
CA LEU A 37 -2.21 -3.48 17.16
C LEU A 37 -1.37 -3.82 15.94
N VAL A 38 -0.40 -2.96 15.61
CA VAL A 38 0.53 -3.19 14.50
C VAL A 38 1.95 -3.36 15.04
N PHE A 39 2.64 -4.38 14.54
CA PHE A 39 4.01 -4.72 14.92
C PHE A 39 4.90 -4.66 13.70
N SER A 40 6.12 -4.14 13.87
CA SER A 40 7.19 -4.28 12.88
C SER A 40 7.63 -5.73 12.79
N ASP A 41 7.66 -6.31 11.59
CA ASP A 41 8.19 -7.65 11.39
C ASP A 41 9.73 -7.70 11.52
N LEU A 42 10.39 -6.53 11.43
CA LEU A 42 11.85 -6.43 11.52
C LEU A 42 12.34 -6.34 12.97
N THR A 43 11.65 -5.56 13.80
CA THR A 43 12.12 -5.26 15.18
C THR A 43 11.21 -5.84 16.27
N GLY A 44 10.01 -6.29 15.91
CA GLY A 44 8.99 -6.71 16.86
C GLY A 44 8.36 -5.56 17.67
N GLN A 45 8.74 -4.31 17.41
CA GLN A 45 8.20 -3.15 18.11
C GLN A 45 6.78 -2.84 17.66
N VAL A 46 5.95 -2.34 18.59
CA VAL A 46 4.63 -1.80 18.30
C VAL A 46 4.78 -0.48 17.55
N ILE A 47 4.04 -0.33 16.46
CA ILE A 47 3.99 0.88 15.64
C ILE A 47 2.61 1.51 15.81
N ASP A 48 2.58 2.77 16.24
CA ASP A 48 1.35 3.55 16.26
C ASP A 48 1.06 4.08 14.84
N ILE A 49 -0.17 3.92 14.40
CA ILE A 49 -0.60 4.28 13.04
C ILE A 49 -1.81 5.19 13.16
N ASP A 50 -1.71 6.37 12.55
CA ASP A 50 -2.89 7.20 12.34
C ASP A 50 -3.68 6.67 11.13
N PRO A 51 -4.89 6.11 11.33
CA PRO A 51 -5.72 5.62 10.23
C PRO A 51 -6.25 6.75 9.34
N ARG A 52 -6.13 8.01 9.75
CA ARG A 52 -6.53 9.18 8.95
C ARG A 52 -5.51 9.57 7.90
N GLY A 53 -4.29 9.03 7.96
CA GLY A 53 -3.25 9.39 6.99
C GLY A 53 -1.99 8.57 7.11
N TYR A 54 -1.90 7.51 6.29
CA TYR A 54 -0.62 6.93 5.90
C TYR A 54 -0.27 7.39 4.49
N PRO A 55 0.93 7.93 4.24
CA PRO A 55 1.31 8.37 2.90
C PRO A 55 1.24 7.19 1.93
N GLU A 56 0.53 7.39 0.82
CA GLU A 56 0.67 6.48 -0.31
C GLU A 56 2.10 6.55 -0.84
N PRO A 57 2.76 5.41 -1.08
CA PRO A 57 3.94 5.45 -1.91
C PRO A 57 3.53 6.05 -3.26
N PRO A 58 4.36 6.93 -3.85
CA PRO A 58 4.04 7.54 -5.12
C PRO A 58 3.76 6.44 -6.15
N SER A 59 2.56 6.46 -6.75
CA SER A 59 2.24 5.54 -7.84
C SER A 59 3.29 5.69 -8.94
N PRO A 60 3.83 4.59 -9.52
CA PRO A 60 4.77 4.71 -10.62
C PRO A 60 4.11 5.51 -11.75
N LYS A 61 4.73 6.63 -12.13
CA LYS A 61 4.24 7.47 -13.23
C LYS A 61 4.21 6.60 -14.48
N ARG A 62 3.02 6.29 -14.99
CA ARG A 62 2.86 5.62 -16.28
C ARG A 62 3.40 6.59 -17.33
N GLY A 63 4.60 6.31 -17.84
CA GLY A 63 5.15 7.06 -18.96
C GLY A 63 4.20 7.05 -20.16
N PRO A 64 4.25 8.06 -21.04
CA PRO A 64 3.42 8.11 -22.23
C PRO A 64 3.52 6.81 -23.03
N GLY A 65 2.37 6.37 -23.54
CA GLY A 65 2.02 5.02 -23.96
C GLY A 65 3.15 4.17 -24.51
N ARG A 66 3.60 3.18 -23.73
CA ARG A 66 4.12 1.94 -24.32
C ARG A 66 2.90 1.14 -24.76
N PRO A 67 2.59 1.08 -26.08
CA PRO A 67 1.48 0.28 -26.55
C PRO A 67 1.72 -1.18 -26.13
N LYS A 68 0.66 -1.92 -25.81
CA LYS A 68 0.79 -3.35 -25.50
C LYS A 68 1.49 -4.03 -26.68
N LEU A 69 2.43 -4.94 -26.41
CA LEU A 69 3.07 -5.75 -27.44
C LEU A 69 1.95 -6.48 -28.21
N GLY A 70 1.70 -6.10 -29.47
CA GLY A 70 0.57 -6.58 -30.28
C GLY A 70 -0.45 -5.51 -30.71
N VAL A 71 -0.31 -4.25 -30.30
CA VAL A 71 -1.13 -3.15 -30.85
C VAL A 71 -0.58 -2.76 -32.23
N ILE A 72 -1.37 -2.99 -33.28
CA ILE A 72 -1.09 -2.51 -34.64
C ILE A 72 -1.71 -1.11 -34.78
N PRO A 73 -0.93 -0.04 -35.00
CA PRO A 73 -1.50 1.26 -35.30
C PRO A 73 -2.25 1.17 -36.64
N ARG A 74 -3.54 1.53 -36.65
CA ARG A 74 -4.32 1.66 -37.88
C ARG A 74 -4.30 3.12 -38.30
N GLU A 75 -3.65 3.40 -39.42
CA GLU A 75 -3.69 4.72 -40.05
C GLU A 75 -5.13 4.99 -40.52
N VAL A 76 -5.64 6.18 -40.22
CA VAL A 76 -6.92 6.67 -40.73
C VAL A 76 -6.59 7.78 -41.72
N THR A 77 -6.81 7.53 -43.00
CA THR A 77 -6.81 8.59 -44.00
C THR A 77 -8.08 9.41 -43.79
N LEU A 78 -7.93 10.67 -43.37
CA LEU A 78 -9.02 11.63 -43.44
C LEU A 78 -9.09 12.10 -44.89
N LEU A 79 -10.17 11.72 -45.57
CA LEU A 79 -10.52 12.19 -46.93
C LEU A 79 -11.04 13.63 -46.89
#